data_AF-D5DFN0-F1
#
_entry.id   AF-D5DFN0-F1
#
_cell.length_a   1.000
_cell.length_b   1.000
_cell.length_c   1.000
_cell.angle_alpha   90.00
_cell.angle_beta   90.00
_cell.angle_gamma   90.00
#
_symmetry.space_group_name_H-M   'P 1'
#
loop_
_entity.id
_entity.type
_entity.pdbx_description
1 polymer ?
#
loop_
_entity_poly.entity_id
_entity_poly.type
_entity_poly.pdbx_seq_one_letter_code
_entity_poly.pdbx_strand_id
1 'polypeptide(L)'
;MLYRFFLGRLPLHVSGRLWWILLWALLFTVIEFIAYVNHSITHHYGWSLLCSFLFNIVTFSLLVIHQKTALVAWILSGSFIAFLFIFFDIPMP
;
A
#
# COMPACT_ATOMS: atom_id res chain seq x y z
N MET A 1 -2.62 10.41 -10.22
CA MET A 1 -3.85 10.28 -11.04
C MET A 1 -4.68 9.06 -10.65
N LEU A 2 -4.07 7.87 -10.46
CA LEU A 2 -4.76 6.61 -10.16
C LEU A 2 -5.55 6.56 -8.83
N TYR A 3 -5.05 7.18 -7.75
CA TYR A 3 -5.75 7.17 -6.45
C TYR A 3 -7.14 7.83 -6.49
N ARG A 4 -7.36 8.79 -7.41
CA ARG A 4 -8.66 9.45 -7.58
C ARG A 4 -9.69 8.48 -8.15
N PHE A 5 -9.28 7.58 -9.03
CA PHE A 5 -10.14 6.51 -9.55
C PHE A 5 -10.46 5.48 -8.47
N PHE A 6 -9.50 5.16 -7.60
CA PHE A 6 -9.72 4.29 -6.45
C PHE A 6 -10.81 4.86 -5.52
N LEU A 7 -10.67 6.13 -5.12
CA LEU A 7 -11.61 6.80 -4.21
C LEU A 7 -12.97 7.10 -4.86
N GLY A 8 -12.98 7.49 -6.13
CA GLY A 8 -14.20 7.86 -6.85
C GLY A 8 -15.16 6.69 -7.12
N ARG A 9 -14.68 5.44 -7.03
CA ARG A 9 -15.50 4.22 -7.16
C ARG A 9 -15.42 3.33 -5.92
N LEU A 10 -15.23 3.95 -4.74
CA LEU A 10 -15.18 3.21 -3.48
C LEU A 10 -16.56 2.58 -3.18
N PRO A 11 -16.65 1.25 -2.97
CA PRO A 11 -17.92 0.62 -2.63
C PRO A 11 -18.45 1.08 -1.26
N LEU A 12 -19.78 1.20 -1.16
CA LEU A 12 -20.48 1.56 0.07
C LEU A 12 -20.44 0.42 1.10
N HIS A 13 -20.54 -0.83 0.64
CA HIS A 13 -20.49 -2.02 1.49
C HIS A 13 -19.06 -2.34 1.95
N VAL A 14 -18.92 -2.79 3.19
CA VAL A 14 -17.62 -3.13 3.81
C VAL A 14 -16.92 -4.27 3.06
N SER A 15 -17.66 -5.30 2.65
CA SER A 15 -17.13 -6.41 1.86
C SER A 15 -16.66 -5.95 0.47
N GLY A 16 -17.45 -5.10 -0.19
CA GLY A 16 -17.07 -4.52 -1.48
C GLY A 16 -15.80 -3.69 -1.37
N ARG A 17 -15.65 -2.93 -0.29
CA ARG A 17 -14.44 -2.15 -0.01
C ARG A 17 -13.21 -3.02 0.19
N LEU A 18 -13.34 -4.15 0.87
CA LEU A 18 -12.24 -5.11 1.04
C LEU A 18 -11.78 -5.66 -0.32
N TRP A 19 -12.73 -6.11 -1.15
CA TRP A 19 -12.43 -6.58 -2.50
C TRP A 19 -11.81 -5.50 -3.38
N TRP A 20 -12.28 -4.26 -3.24
CA TRP A 20 -11.73 -3.12 -3.96
C TRP A 20 -10.28 -2.85 -3.58
N ILE A 21 -9.96 -2.87 -2.28
CA ILE A 21 -8.58 -2.73 -1.79
C ILE A 21 -7.69 -3.86 -2.33
N LEU A 22 -8.16 -5.11 -2.29
CA LEU A 22 -7.41 -6.27 -2.80
C LEU A 22 -7.13 -6.17 -4.30
N LEU A 23 -8.14 -5.80 -5.10
CA LEU A 23 -7.99 -5.62 -6.54
C LEU A 23 -6.93 -4.56 -6.85
N TRP A 24 -6.99 -3.43 -6.16
CA TRP A 24 -6.04 -2.34 -6.36
C TRP A 24 -4.63 -2.68 -5.87
N ALA A 25 -4.51 -3.37 -4.74
CA ALA A 25 -3.22 -3.88 -4.27
C ALA A 25 -2.61 -4.87 -5.26
N LEU A 26 -3.42 -5.76 -5.84
CA LEU A 26 -2.98 -6.70 -6.86
C LEU A 26 -2.53 -5.97 -8.13
N LEU A 27 -3.31 -5.00 -8.61
CA LEU A 27 -2.98 -4.20 -9.79
C LEU A 27 -1.60 -3.53 -9.65
N PHE A 28 -1.34 -2.89 -8.50
CA PHE A 28 -0.06 -2.24 -8.25
C PHE A 28 1.09 -3.25 -8.13
N THR A 29 0.84 -4.40 -7.51
CA THR A 29 1.84 -5.47 -7.40
C THR A 29 2.18 -6.06 -8.78
N VAL A 30 1.21 -6.19 -9.69
CA VAL A 30 1.45 -6.63 -11.07
C VAL A 30 2.29 -5.60 -11.83
N ILE A 31 2.00 -4.31 -11.67
CA ILE A 31 2.79 -3.23 -12.30
C ILE A 31 4.24 -3.28 -11.78
N GLU A 32 4.42 -3.45 -10.47
CA GLU A 32 5.75 -3.60 -9.88
C GLU A 32 6.45 -4.87 -10.36
N PHE A 33 5.75 -5.98 -10.48
CA PHE A 33 6.32 -7.21 -11.03
C PHE A 33 6.86 -7.00 -12.44
N ILE A 34 6.10 -6.33 -13.30
CA ILE A 34 6.55 -5.97 -14.66
C ILE A 34 7.79 -5.07 -14.59
N ALA A 35 7.79 -4.06 -13.71
CA ALA A 35 8.93 -3.16 -13.53
C ALA A 35 10.18 -3.88 -12.98
N TYR A 36 9.98 -4.86 -12.09
CA TYR A 36 11.03 -5.69 -11.53
C TYR A 36 11.66 -6.59 -12.59
N VAL A 37 10.84 -7.25 -13.42
CA VAL A 37 11.31 -8.07 -14.56
C VAL A 37 12.05 -7.21 -15.60
N ASN A 38 11.62 -5.96 -15.78
CA ASN A 38 12.31 -5.00 -16.66
C ASN A 38 13.55 -4.35 -16.01
N HIS A 39 14.01 -4.84 -14.85
CA HIS A 39 15.15 -4.29 -14.09
C HIS A 39 15.03 -2.80 -13.75
N SER A 40 13.81 -2.25 -13.78
CA SER A 40 13.55 -0.84 -13.44
C SER A 40 13.41 -0.64 -11.92
N ILE A 41 13.07 -1.69 -11.19
CA ILE A 41 12.98 -1.72 -9.73
C ILE A 41 13.78 -2.90 -9.23
N THR A 42 14.53 -2.70 -8.14
CA THR A 42 15.23 -3.76 -7.42
C THR A 42 14.78 -3.78 -5.97
N HIS A 43 14.77 -4.97 -5.38
CA HIS A 43 14.39 -5.15 -3.98
C HIS A 43 15.64 -5.21 -3.11
N HIS A 44 15.61 -4.50 -1.98
CA HIS A 44 16.71 -4.41 -1.02
C HIS A 44 16.24 -4.78 0.38
N TYR A 45 17.16 -5.09 1.28
CA TYR A 45 16.87 -5.37 2.70
C TYR A 45 15.86 -6.51 2.94
N GLY A 46 15.80 -7.51 2.05
CA GLY A 46 14.84 -8.62 2.17
C GLY A 46 13.41 -8.27 1.76
N TRP A 47 13.21 -7.09 1.15
CA TRP A 47 11.94 -6.73 0.53
C TRP A 47 11.61 -7.72 -0.60
N SER A 48 10.34 -8.10 -0.73
CA SER A 48 9.86 -9.00 -1.78
C SER A 48 8.56 -8.47 -2.37
N LEU A 49 8.11 -9.02 -3.50
CA LEU A 49 6.82 -8.67 -4.10
C LEU A 49 5.65 -8.88 -3.13
N LEU A 50 5.75 -9.89 -2.25
CA LEU A 50 4.72 -10.12 -1.23
C LEU A 50 4.70 -8.98 -0.19
N CYS A 51 5.87 -8.47 0.19
CA CYS A 51 5.98 -7.30 1.05
C CYS A 51 5.30 -6.10 0.40
N SER A 52 5.52 -5.88 -0.90
CA SER A 52 4.85 -4.82 -1.65
C SER A 52 3.34 -5.00 -1.72
N PHE A 53 2.84 -6.21 -1.94
CA PHE A 53 1.41 -6.49 -1.94
C PHE A 53 0.76 -6.16 -0.59
N LEU A 54 1.36 -6.61 0.51
CA LEU A 54 0.89 -6.30 1.87
C LEU A 54 0.96 -4.80 2.16
N PHE A 55 2.05 -4.14 1.77
CA PHE A 55 2.21 -2.70 1.88
C PHE A 55 1.11 -1.94 1.12
N ASN A 56 0.79 -2.37 -0.10
CA ASN A 56 -0.27 -1.77 -0.89
C ASN A 56 -1.64 -1.95 -0.23
N ILE A 57 -1.96 -3.13 0.32
CA ILE A 57 -3.21 -3.34 1.08
C ILE A 57 -3.32 -2.34 2.24
N VAL A 58 -2.26 -2.18 3.04
CA VAL A 58 -2.25 -1.23 4.15
C VAL A 58 -2.40 0.20 3.64
N THR A 59 -1.68 0.57 2.59
CA THR A 59 -1.75 1.91 1.98
C THR A 59 -3.14 2.26 1.49
N PHE A 60 -3.79 1.36 0.74
CA PHE A 60 -5.17 1.57 0.27
C PHE A 60 -6.17 1.59 1.43
N SER A 61 -5.94 0.80 2.48
CA SER A 61 -6.76 0.86 3.71
C SER A 61 -6.63 2.21 4.41
N LEU A 62 -5.40 2.71 4.56
CA LEU A 62 -5.11 4.03 5.14
C LEU A 62 -5.73 5.16 4.32
N LEU A 63 -5.70 5.07 2.99
CA LEU A 63 -6.37 6.04 2.10
C LEU A 63 -7.87 6.11 2.36
N VAL A 64 -8.53 4.97 2.58
CA VAL A 64 -9.95 4.94 2.94
C VAL A 64 -10.20 5.55 4.32
N ILE A 65 -9.33 5.28 5.30
CA ILE A 65 -9.44 5.88 6.64
C ILE A 65 -9.20 7.39 6.58
N HIS A 66 -8.25 7.84 5.77
CA HIS A 66 -7.90 9.25 5.62
C HIS A 66 -9.07 10.10 5.12
N GLN A 67 -9.94 9.54 4.26
CA GLN A 67 -11.16 10.22 3.81
C GLN A 67 -12.13 10.54 4.96
N LYS A 68 -12.17 9.69 6.00
CA LYS A 68 -13.03 9.91 7.17
C LYS A 68 -12.35 10.79 8.21
N THR A 69 -11.08 10.49 8.50
CA THR A 69 -10.32 11.08 9.60
C THR A 69 -8.85 11.16 9.22
N ALA A 70 -8.43 12.32 8.73
CA ALA A 70 -7.05 12.54 8.31
C ALA A 70 -6.05 12.29 9.47
N LEU A 71 -6.33 12.79 10.67
CA LEU A 71 -5.45 12.65 11.85
C LEU A 71 -5.18 11.18 12.21
N VAL A 72 -6.21 10.34 12.21
CA VAL A 72 -6.07 8.90 12.52
C VAL A 72 -5.20 8.22 11.47
N ALA A 73 -5.41 8.55 10.18
CA ALA A 73 -4.60 8.00 9.10
C ALA A 73 -3.13 8.43 9.21
N TRP A 74 -2.85 9.66 9.66
CA TRP A 74 -1.49 10.13 9.90
C TRP A 74 -0.78 9.33 10.99
N ILE A 75 -1.45 9.13 12.14
CA ILE A 75 -0.86 8.37 13.26
C ILE A 75 -0.62 6.91 12.86
N LEU A 76 -1.59 6.27 12.21
CA LEU A 76 -1.46 4.90 11.73
C LEU A 76 -0.36 4.77 10.67
N SER A 77 -0.28 5.70 9.72
CA SER A 77 0.76 5.72 8.70
C SER A 77 2.15 5.86 9.33
N GLY A 78 2.34 6.82 10.24
CA GLY A 78 3.62 7.01 10.94
C GLY A 78 4.03 5.77 11.73
N SER A 79 3.08 5.16 12.45
CA SER A 79 3.33 3.92 13.21
C SER A 79 3.70 2.75 12.29
N PHE A 80 3.03 2.63 11.14
CA PHE A 80 3.30 1.58 10.16
C PHE A 80 4.67 1.76 9.49
N ILE A 81 5.04 3.00 9.16
CA ILE A 81 6.37 3.32 8.61
C ILE A 81 7.45 2.96 9.63
N ALA A 82 7.30 3.39 10.90
CA ALA A 82 8.26 3.05 11.95
C ALA A 82 8.42 1.52 12.12
N PHE A 83 7.32 0.77 12.07
CA PHE A 83 7.34 -0.69 12.08
C PHE A 83 8.13 -1.28 10.91
N LEU A 84 7.94 -0.78 9.68
CA LEU A 84 8.68 -1.26 8.51
C LEU A 84 10.19 -1.01 8.63
N PHE A 85 10.58 0.16 9.14
CA PHE A 85 12.00 0.48 9.34
C PHE A 85 12.68 -0.50 10.30
N ILE A 86 12.03 -0.82 11.41
CA ILE A 86 12.55 -1.78 12.39
C ILE A 86 12.55 -3.21 11.81
N PHE A 87 11.48 -3.60 11.11
CA PHE A 87 11.34 -4.97 10.60
C PHE A 87 12.34 -5.29 9.47
N PHE A 88 12.63 -4.32 8.61
CA PHE A 88 13.57 -4.49 7.49
C PHE A 88 14.99 -4.05 7.84
N ASP A 89 15.28 -3.69 9.10
CA ASP A 89 16.56 -3.16 9.56
C ASP A 89 17.12 -2.08 8.62
N ILE A 90 16.25 -1.18 8.17
CA ILE A 90 16.61 -0.15 7.21
C ILE A 90 17.56 0.83 7.90
N PRO A 91 18.81 0.99 7.40
CA PRO A 91 19.74 1.94 7.99
C PRO A 91 19.15 3.35 7.87
N MET A 92 18.94 4.00 9.00
CA MET A 92 18.55 5.40 9.01
C MET A 92 19.73 6.24 8.49
N PRO A 93 19.50 7.17 7.56
CA PRO A 93 20.55 8.03 7.00
C PRO A 93 21.16 8.97 8.04
#